data_AF-A0A1X7T6L3-F1
#
_entry.id   AF-A0A1X7T6L3-F1
#
_cell.length_a   1.000
_cell.length_b   1.000
_cell.length_c   1.000
_cell.angle_alpha   90.00
_cell.angle_beta   90.00
_cell.angle_gamma   90.00
#
_symmetry.space_group_name_H-M   'P 1'
#
loop_
_entity.id
_entity.type
_entity.pdbx_description
1 polymer ?
#
loop_
_entity_poly.entity_id
_entity_poly.type
_entity_poly.pdbx_seq_one_letter_code
_entity_poly.pdbx_strand_id
1 'polypeptide(L)'
;MKGLLGTVLGLLIVFRLNQPVQSASLKGITSGIADGVLCEACTVIVDTIQKLAQFHFSESLIEKAAIEACEKFKLADDRICKLIIPEFKDEVLYVFDHTALSTREICGTILDDKCGTTYDPFNQEWTVPVPGGKPPLIPYQPPKVNITNRILHISDIHWDPQYTPGLQARCDEPLCCRPPLPKGTPDNSAGAWGDAHCDIPLQTVVNLMEHLNATQDQFDWIYLTG
;
A
#
# COMPACT_ATOMS: atom_id res chain seq x y z
N MET A 1 32.11 5.64 -6.48
CA MET A 1 31.06 6.66 -6.28
C MET A 1 30.48 7.22 -7.58
N LYS A 2 31.28 7.76 -8.52
CA LYS A 2 30.75 8.27 -9.81
C LYS A 2 30.10 7.20 -10.72
N GLY A 3 30.52 5.93 -10.61
CA GLY A 3 29.97 4.83 -11.40
C GLY A 3 28.57 4.36 -10.97
N LEU A 4 28.31 4.28 -9.66
CA LEU A 4 27.04 3.76 -9.10
C LEU A 4 25.88 4.75 -9.29
N LEU A 5 26.16 6.05 -9.08
CA LEU A 5 25.20 7.12 -9.35
C LEU A 5 24.87 7.22 -10.85
N GLY A 6 25.84 6.89 -11.71
CA GLY A 6 25.71 6.89 -13.17
C GLY A 6 24.87 5.73 -13.71
N THR A 7 24.98 4.53 -13.14
CA THR A 7 24.12 3.39 -13.50
C THR A 7 22.68 3.58 -13.03
N VAL A 8 22.47 4.11 -11.81
CA VAL A 8 21.12 4.43 -11.30
C VAL A 8 20.45 5.53 -12.12
N LEU A 9 21.18 6.58 -12.51
CA LEU A 9 20.66 7.61 -13.42
C LEU A 9 20.36 7.07 -14.83
N GLY A 10 21.22 6.19 -15.35
CA GLY A 10 21.13 5.67 -16.71
C GLY A 10 19.89 4.81 -16.94
N LEU A 11 19.53 3.96 -15.97
CA LEU A 11 18.33 3.12 -16.07
C LEU A 11 17.02 3.90 -15.97
N LEU A 12 16.99 4.98 -15.21
CA LEU A 12 15.77 5.74 -14.98
C LEU A 12 15.51 6.81 -16.08
N ILE A 13 16.50 7.10 -16.93
CA ILE A 13 16.30 7.84 -18.20
C ILE A 13 15.44 7.02 -19.17
N VAL A 14 15.52 5.68 -19.14
CA VAL A 14 14.67 4.80 -19.96
C VAL A 14 13.18 4.96 -19.60
N PHE A 15 12.86 5.20 -18.33
CA PHE A 15 11.48 5.45 -17.88
C PHE A 15 10.87 6.76 -18.42
N ARG A 16 11.69 7.78 -18.78
CA ARG A 16 11.19 9.05 -19.33
C ARG A 16 10.83 9.00 -20.82
N LEU A 17 11.29 7.99 -21.57
CA LEU A 17 10.99 7.87 -23.00
C LEU A 17 9.59 7.30 -23.29
N ASN A 18 8.86 6.85 -22.26
CA ASN A 18 7.57 6.19 -22.42
C ASN A 18 6.38 7.11 -22.05
N GLN A 19 6.36 8.35 -22.54
CA GLN A 19 5.12 9.13 -22.59
C GLN A 19 4.28 8.69 -23.80
N PRO A 20 2.94 8.57 -23.67
CA PRO A 20 2.11 7.92 -24.66
C PRO A 20 1.93 8.81 -25.88
N VAL A 21 2.57 8.45 -26.99
CA VAL A 21 2.14 8.92 -28.31
C VAL A 21 0.94 8.06 -28.72
N GLN A 22 -0.25 8.67 -28.77
CA GLN A 22 -1.45 8.03 -29.30
C GLN A 22 -1.24 7.63 -30.77
N SER A 23 -1.25 6.33 -31.06
CA SER A 23 -1.70 5.83 -32.35
C SER A 23 -2.31 4.45 -32.20
N ALA A 24 -3.61 4.37 -32.46
CA ALA A 24 -4.41 3.17 -32.36
C ALA A 24 -4.14 2.22 -33.54
N SER A 25 -3.13 1.35 -33.45
CA SER A 25 -3.04 0.09 -34.23
C SER A 25 -1.88 -0.87 -33.82
N LEU A 26 -1.39 -0.80 -32.58
CA LEU A 26 -0.15 -1.49 -32.15
C LEU A 26 -0.24 -2.20 -30.78
N LYS A 27 -1.44 -2.41 -30.24
CA LYS A 27 -1.67 -2.82 -28.84
C LYS A 27 -0.98 -4.14 -28.42
N GLY A 28 -0.70 -5.07 -29.34
CA GLY A 28 -0.12 -6.38 -29.01
C GLY A 28 1.41 -6.46 -29.03
N ILE A 29 2.09 -5.54 -29.74
CA ILE A 29 3.57 -5.53 -29.85
C ILE A 29 4.17 -4.55 -28.84
N THR A 30 3.46 -3.47 -28.51
CA THR A 30 3.90 -2.46 -27.54
C THR A 30 3.85 -2.96 -26.09
N SER A 31 2.92 -3.87 -25.76
CA SER A 31 2.81 -4.42 -24.41
C SER A 31 4.03 -5.27 -24.04
N GLY A 32 4.41 -6.24 -24.87
CA GLY A 32 5.56 -7.11 -24.60
C GLY A 32 6.91 -6.39 -24.54
N ILE A 33 7.07 -5.31 -25.31
CA ILE A 33 8.28 -4.45 -25.25
C ILE A 33 8.28 -3.62 -23.96
N ALA A 34 7.14 -3.05 -23.56
CA ALA A 34 7.01 -2.32 -22.31
C ALA A 34 7.24 -3.22 -21.09
N ASP A 35 6.70 -4.45 -21.13
CA ASP A 35 6.84 -5.45 -20.06
C ASP A 35 8.32 -5.90 -19.91
N GLY A 36 9.03 -6.11 -21.02
CA GLY A 36 10.46 -6.44 -21.00
C GLY A 36 11.33 -5.33 -20.41
N VAL A 37 11.05 -4.06 -20.75
CA VAL A 37 11.77 -2.90 -20.21
C VAL A 37 11.48 -2.71 -18.71
N LEU A 38 10.23 -2.87 -18.29
CA LEU A 38 9.83 -2.82 -16.88
C LEU A 38 10.51 -3.93 -16.08
N CYS A 39 10.61 -5.13 -16.66
CA CYS A 39 11.26 -6.26 -16.03
C CYS A 39 12.76 -6.04 -15.81
N GLU A 40 13.48 -5.55 -16.82
CA GLU A 40 14.91 -5.26 -16.71
C GLU A 40 15.18 -4.17 -15.67
N ALA A 41 14.37 -3.11 -15.69
CA ALA A 41 14.42 -2.05 -14.69
C ALA A 41 14.22 -2.58 -13.26
N CYS A 42 13.17 -3.39 -13.05
CA CYS A 42 12.92 -3.99 -11.75
C CYS A 42 14.08 -4.86 -11.31
N THR A 43 14.56 -5.73 -12.20
CA THR A 43 15.64 -6.69 -11.89
C THR A 43 16.89 -5.96 -11.40
N VAL A 44 17.24 -4.86 -12.07
CA VAL A 44 18.42 -4.06 -11.70
C VAL A 44 18.23 -3.34 -10.37
N ILE A 45 17.04 -2.79 -10.11
CA ILE A 45 16.73 -2.14 -8.83
C ILE A 45 16.82 -3.16 -7.69
N VAL A 46 16.13 -4.30 -7.83
CA VAL A 46 16.09 -5.34 -6.79
C VAL A 46 17.48 -5.93 -6.52
N ASP A 47 18.25 -6.28 -7.55
CA ASP A 47 19.61 -6.80 -7.40
C ASP A 47 20.54 -5.78 -6.71
N THR A 48 20.37 -4.49 -7.03
CA THR A 48 21.11 -3.42 -6.36
C THR A 48 20.76 -3.35 -4.87
N ILE A 49 19.48 -3.41 -4.51
CA ILE A 49 19.04 -3.37 -3.11
C ILE A 49 19.53 -4.60 -2.34
N GLN A 50 19.40 -5.81 -2.92
CA GLN A 50 19.90 -7.05 -2.31
C GLN A 50 21.40 -6.97 -2.00
N LYS A 51 22.21 -6.48 -2.96
CA LYS A 51 23.65 -6.30 -2.74
C LYS A 51 23.95 -5.26 -1.65
N LEU A 52 23.22 -4.14 -1.65
CA LEU A 52 23.41 -3.11 -0.63
C LEU A 52 23.08 -3.64 0.78
N ALA A 53 22.03 -4.46 0.90
CA ALA A 53 21.64 -5.11 2.14
C ALA A 53 22.71 -6.14 2.59
N GLN A 54 23.08 -7.09 1.73
CA GLN A 54 24.04 -8.17 2.03
C GLN A 54 25.44 -7.66 2.39
N PHE A 55 25.91 -6.58 1.76
CA PHE A 55 27.22 -6.00 2.06
C PHE A 55 27.20 -5.01 3.22
N HIS A 56 26.05 -4.86 3.91
CA HIS A 56 25.82 -3.90 5.01
C HIS A 56 26.39 -2.52 4.67
N PHE A 57 26.05 -2.02 3.48
CA PHE A 57 26.47 -0.69 3.06
C PHE A 57 25.94 0.36 4.05
N SER A 58 26.60 1.53 4.09
CA SER A 58 26.15 2.64 4.93
C SER A 58 24.68 2.97 4.65
N GLU A 59 23.77 2.60 5.55
CA GLU A 59 22.32 2.81 5.42
C GLU A 59 21.98 4.28 5.14
N SER A 60 22.71 5.20 5.75
CA SER A 60 22.57 6.64 5.50
C SER A 60 22.86 7.06 4.06
N LEU A 61 23.68 6.29 3.33
CA LEU A 61 23.95 6.53 1.91
C LEU A 61 22.83 5.95 1.04
N ILE A 62 22.31 4.78 1.42
CA ILE A 62 21.17 4.13 0.75
C ILE A 62 19.93 5.01 0.87
N GLU A 63 19.63 5.49 2.08
CA GLU A 63 18.52 6.39 2.37
C GLU A 63 18.59 7.66 1.51
N LYS A 64 19.73 8.36 1.50
CA LYS A 64 19.91 9.57 0.68
C LYS A 64 19.74 9.29 -0.80
N ALA A 65 20.33 8.22 -1.31
CA ALA A 65 20.21 7.84 -2.72
C ALA A 65 18.76 7.50 -3.10
N ALA A 66 18.03 6.82 -2.21
CA ALA A 66 16.63 6.47 -2.40
C ALA A 66 15.73 7.72 -2.38
N ILE A 67 15.96 8.66 -1.46
CA ILE A 67 15.25 9.96 -1.42
C ILE A 67 15.50 10.73 -2.72
N GLU A 68 16.77 10.90 -3.12
CA GLU A 68 17.12 11.61 -4.36
C GLU A 68 16.47 10.96 -5.60
N ALA A 69 16.42 9.63 -5.65
CA ALA A 69 15.74 8.92 -6.71
C ALA A 69 14.22 9.20 -6.68
N CYS A 70 13.58 9.06 -5.53
CA CYS A 70 12.14 9.29 -5.36
C CYS A 70 11.73 10.70 -5.83
N GLU A 71 12.46 11.74 -5.40
CA GLU A 71 12.21 13.13 -5.79
C GLU A 71 12.49 13.37 -7.28
N LYS A 72 13.59 12.84 -7.79
CA LYS A 72 14.01 13.04 -9.19
C LYS A 72 13.03 12.42 -10.18
N PHE A 73 12.50 11.24 -9.86
CA PHE A 73 11.55 10.52 -10.71
C PHE A 73 10.10 10.87 -10.41
N LYS A 74 9.86 11.71 -9.39
CA LYS A 74 8.52 12.15 -8.99
C LYS A 74 7.62 10.96 -8.71
N LEU A 75 8.15 10.00 -7.95
CA LEU A 75 7.42 8.80 -7.53
C LEU A 75 6.35 9.14 -6.47
N ALA A 76 6.61 10.18 -5.67
CA ALA A 76 5.69 10.79 -4.73
C ALA A 76 6.05 12.27 -4.57
N ASP A 77 5.29 13.00 -3.76
CA ASP A 77 5.68 14.35 -3.33
C ASP A 77 7.03 14.32 -2.59
N ASP A 78 7.84 15.37 -2.78
CA ASP A 78 9.20 15.46 -2.25
C ASP A 78 9.23 15.34 -0.71
N ARG A 79 8.18 15.82 -0.03
CA ARG A 79 8.01 15.65 1.41
C ARG A 79 7.77 14.19 1.77
N ILE A 80 6.91 13.50 1.03
CA ILE A 80 6.58 12.09 1.27
C ILE A 80 7.81 11.22 1.07
N CYS A 81 8.60 11.44 0.01
CA CYS A 81 9.87 10.76 -0.22
C CYS A 81 10.81 10.86 1.00
N LYS A 82 10.91 12.05 1.59
CA LYS A 82 11.77 12.32 2.77
C LYS A 82 11.25 11.74 4.09
N LEU A 83 10.00 11.30 4.14
CA LEU A 83 9.38 10.74 5.34
C LEU A 83 9.28 9.22 5.27
N ILE A 84 8.74 8.69 4.17
CA ILE A 84 8.46 7.25 4.04
C ILE A 84 9.73 6.43 3.93
N ILE A 85 10.77 6.95 3.27
CA ILE A 85 12.01 6.19 3.05
C ILE A 85 12.75 5.97 4.37
N PRO A 86 13.02 7.01 5.19
CA PRO A 86 13.64 6.79 6.49
C PRO A 86 12.80 5.91 7.42
N GLU A 87 11.47 5.99 7.34
CA GLU A 87 10.55 5.20 8.18
C GLU A 87 10.64 3.71 7.90
N PHE A 88 10.71 3.29 6.63
CA PHE A 88 10.64 1.87 6.25
C PHE A 88 11.97 1.25 5.83
N LYS A 89 13.07 2.02 5.80
CA LYS A 89 14.35 1.52 5.26
C LYS A 89 14.85 0.28 5.99
N ASP A 90 14.65 0.19 7.30
CA ASP A 90 15.24 -0.85 8.14
C ASP A 90 14.54 -2.19 7.85
N GLU A 91 13.21 -2.19 7.80
CA GLU A 91 12.40 -3.35 7.43
C GLU A 91 12.68 -3.80 5.99
N VAL A 92 12.77 -2.85 5.06
CA VAL A 92 13.07 -3.15 3.66
C VAL A 92 14.43 -3.83 3.54
N LEU A 93 15.48 -3.25 4.14
CA LEU A 93 16.82 -3.82 4.10
C LEU A 93 16.87 -5.19 4.78
N TYR A 94 16.20 -5.34 5.93
CA TYR A 94 16.10 -6.62 6.62
C TYR A 94 15.47 -7.70 5.73
N VAL A 95 14.35 -7.40 5.08
CA VAL A 95 13.67 -8.33 4.17
C VAL A 95 14.56 -8.68 2.98
N PHE A 96 15.24 -7.72 2.35
CA PHE A 96 16.12 -7.99 1.22
C PHE A 96 17.40 -8.76 1.61
N ASP A 97 17.85 -8.65 2.86
CA ASP A 97 18.98 -9.43 3.39
C ASP A 97 18.58 -10.89 3.71
N HIS A 98 17.34 -11.10 4.18
CA HIS A 98 16.88 -12.41 4.69
C HIS A 98 15.91 -13.15 3.78
N THR A 99 15.46 -12.53 2.69
CA THR A 99 14.52 -13.18 1.76
C THR A 99 15.21 -14.29 0.97
N ALA A 100 14.52 -15.42 0.83
CA ALA A 100 14.95 -16.51 -0.04
C ALA A 100 14.55 -16.29 -1.52
N LEU A 101 13.78 -15.22 -1.80
CA LEU A 101 13.28 -14.94 -3.14
C LEU A 101 14.39 -14.45 -4.06
N SER A 102 14.45 -15.00 -5.27
CA SER A 102 15.29 -14.47 -6.32
C SER A 102 14.79 -13.12 -6.81
N THR A 103 15.69 -12.34 -7.40
CA THR A 103 15.37 -11.04 -8.02
C THR A 103 14.20 -11.12 -9.00
N ARG A 104 14.10 -12.22 -9.77
CA ARG A 104 12.99 -12.44 -10.71
C ARG A 104 11.67 -12.79 -10.04
N GLU A 105 11.69 -13.54 -8.95
CA GLU A 105 10.46 -13.82 -8.18
C GLU A 105 9.92 -12.53 -7.55
N ILE A 106 10.79 -11.70 -6.98
CA ILE A 106 10.43 -10.39 -6.43
C ILE A 106 9.84 -9.50 -7.53
N CYS A 107 10.48 -9.44 -8.70
CA CYS A 107 9.98 -8.65 -9.81
C CYS A 107 8.72 -9.20 -10.46
N GLY A 108 8.55 -10.53 -10.50
CA GLY A 108 7.31 -11.19 -10.89
C GLY A 108 6.17 -10.78 -9.97
N THR A 109 6.39 -10.77 -8.65
CA THR A 109 5.41 -10.33 -7.65
C THR A 109 5.08 -8.84 -7.74
N ILE A 110 6.07 -7.96 -7.95
CA ILE A 110 5.84 -6.50 -8.05
C ILE A 110 5.13 -6.11 -9.37
N LEU A 111 5.38 -6.85 -10.45
CA LEU A 111 4.89 -6.51 -11.79
C LEU A 111 3.78 -7.43 -12.28
N ASP A 112 3.07 -8.13 -11.40
CA ASP A 112 1.96 -9.03 -11.72
C ASP A 112 2.31 -10.01 -12.86
N ASP A 113 3.30 -10.89 -12.64
CA ASP A 113 3.80 -11.93 -13.58
C ASP A 113 4.54 -11.43 -14.83
N LYS A 114 4.68 -10.12 -15.03
CA LYS A 114 5.36 -9.57 -16.22
C LYS A 114 6.88 -9.77 -16.24
N CYS A 115 7.48 -10.20 -15.13
CA CYS A 115 8.93 -10.31 -14.98
C CYS A 115 9.39 -11.63 -14.33
N GLY A 116 8.82 -12.75 -14.76
CA GLY A 116 9.13 -14.08 -14.24
C GLY A 116 7.95 -14.66 -13.45
N THR A 117 8.19 -15.81 -12.83
CA THR A 117 7.17 -16.47 -12.00
C THR A 117 6.93 -15.66 -10.74
N THR A 118 5.69 -15.23 -10.47
CA THR A 118 5.34 -14.75 -9.14
C THR A 118 5.69 -15.80 -8.10
N TYR A 119 6.43 -15.40 -7.07
CA TYR A 119 6.38 -16.15 -5.84
C TYR A 119 5.07 -15.78 -5.15
N ASP A 120 4.12 -16.69 -5.20
CA ASP A 120 2.88 -16.57 -4.45
C ASP A 120 2.95 -17.55 -3.27
N PRO A 121 3.14 -17.07 -2.02
CA PRO A 121 3.12 -17.93 -0.84
C PRO A 121 1.77 -18.64 -0.64
N PHE A 122 0.70 -18.18 -1.31
CA PHE A 122 -0.63 -18.79 -1.30
C PHE A 122 -0.83 -19.82 -2.43
N ASN A 123 -0.06 -19.77 -3.52
CA ASN A 123 -0.01 -20.84 -4.52
C ASN A 123 1.00 -21.94 -4.15
N GLN A 124 1.72 -21.80 -3.05
CA GLN A 124 2.39 -22.95 -2.46
C GLN A 124 1.31 -23.88 -1.92
N GLU A 125 1.21 -25.08 -2.47
CA GLU A 125 0.28 -26.11 -2.00
C GLU A 125 0.72 -26.60 -0.61
N TRP A 126 0.37 -25.86 0.43
CA TRP A 126 0.49 -26.33 1.81
C TRP A 126 -0.81 -26.98 2.23
N THR A 127 -0.69 -28.12 2.93
CA THR A 127 -1.84 -28.85 3.43
C THR A 127 -1.92 -28.70 4.94
N VAL A 128 -3.11 -28.40 5.45
CA VAL A 128 -3.39 -28.49 6.89
C VAL A 128 -4.04 -29.84 7.15
N PRO A 129 -3.40 -30.74 7.89
CA PRO A 129 -4.04 -31.99 8.27
C PRO A 129 -5.22 -31.67 9.21
N VAL A 130 -6.45 -31.94 8.76
CA VAL A 130 -7.65 -31.80 9.58
C VAL A 130 -7.84 -33.08 10.39
N PRO A 131 -7.67 -33.05 11.72
CA PRO A 131 -7.85 -34.24 12.55
C PRO A 131 -9.32 -34.65 12.62
N GLY A 132 -9.58 -35.95 12.78
CA GLY A 132 -10.92 -36.45 13.12
C GLY A 132 -11.88 -36.70 11.95
N GLY A 133 -11.46 -36.43 10.70
CA GLY A 133 -12.27 -36.67 9.51
C GLY A 133 -13.53 -35.78 9.43
N LYS A 134 -14.27 -35.88 8.32
CA LYS A 134 -15.50 -35.11 8.14
C LYS A 134 -16.64 -35.76 8.95
N PRO A 135 -17.26 -35.07 9.92
CA PRO A 135 -18.43 -35.61 10.62
C PRO A 135 -19.61 -35.81 9.66
N PRO A 136 -20.57 -36.68 9.99
CA PRO A 136 -21.81 -36.84 9.21
C PRO A 136 -22.51 -35.50 9.03
N LEU A 137 -23.04 -35.24 7.83
CA LEU A 137 -23.80 -34.03 7.56
C LEU A 137 -25.11 -34.05 8.35
N ILE A 138 -25.24 -33.12 9.29
CA ILE A 138 -26.50 -32.85 10.00
C ILE A 138 -27.14 -31.66 9.29
N PRO A 139 -28.31 -31.81 8.63
CA PRO A 139 -29.01 -30.69 8.02
C PRO A 139 -29.26 -29.59 9.04
N TYR A 140 -28.94 -28.35 8.69
CA TYR A 140 -29.19 -27.21 9.56
C TYR A 140 -30.69 -27.13 9.85
N GLN A 141 -31.03 -27.21 11.13
CA GLN A 141 -32.36 -26.87 11.60
C GLN A 141 -32.23 -25.53 12.32
N PRO A 142 -32.91 -24.47 11.85
CA PRO A 142 -32.94 -23.21 12.56
C PRO A 142 -33.35 -23.47 14.00
N PRO A 143 -32.53 -23.10 15.00
CA PRO A 143 -32.92 -23.30 16.38
C PRO A 143 -34.23 -22.55 16.62
N LYS A 144 -35.17 -23.20 17.32
CA LYS A 144 -36.40 -22.54 17.81
C LYS A 144 -36.02 -21.64 18.98
N VAL A 145 -35.28 -20.57 18.70
CA VAL A 145 -34.88 -19.56 19.68
C VAL A 145 -35.83 -18.38 19.60
N ASN A 146 -36.41 -18.03 20.74
CA ASN A 146 -37.14 -16.77 20.95
C ASN A 146 -36.21 -15.65 21.42
N ILE A 147 -34.89 -15.82 21.30
CA ILE A 147 -33.87 -14.86 21.72
C ILE A 147 -33.13 -14.42 20.46
N THR A 148 -33.09 -13.11 20.23
CA THR A 148 -32.34 -12.48 19.14
C THR A 148 -31.10 -11.82 19.72
N ASN A 149 -29.91 -12.30 19.35
CA ASN A 149 -28.66 -11.63 19.68
C ASN A 149 -28.44 -10.48 18.70
N ARG A 150 -27.99 -9.33 19.20
CA ARG A 150 -27.63 -8.16 18.40
C ARG A 150 -26.13 -7.95 18.49
N ILE A 151 -25.46 -8.07 17.35
CA ILE A 151 -24.02 -7.89 17.25
C ILE A 151 -23.76 -6.57 16.51
N LEU A 152 -23.07 -5.65 17.18
CA LEU A 152 -22.52 -4.46 16.56
C LEU A 152 -21.22 -4.81 15.86
N HIS A 153 -21.09 -4.54 14.57
CA HIS A 153 -19.82 -4.72 13.85
C HIS A 153 -19.31 -3.35 13.41
N ILE A 154 -18.15 -2.97 13.95
CA ILE A 154 -17.40 -1.77 13.56
C ILE A 154 -16.08 -2.23 12.94
N SER A 155 -15.65 -1.55 11.89
CA SER A 155 -14.37 -1.80 11.25
C SER A 155 -13.86 -0.50 10.67
N ASP A 156 -12.54 -0.38 10.55
CA ASP A 156 -11.88 0.62 9.72
C ASP A 156 -12.30 2.05 10.10
N ILE A 157 -12.30 2.35 11.42
CA ILE A 157 -12.69 3.67 11.92
C ILE A 157 -11.83 4.77 11.30
N HIS A 158 -10.53 4.50 11.06
CA HIS A 158 -9.60 5.43 10.41
C HIS A 158 -9.68 6.85 10.99
N TRP A 159 -9.43 6.96 12.29
CA TRP A 159 -9.35 8.25 12.96
C TRP A 159 -8.04 8.96 12.60
N ASP A 160 -8.14 10.16 12.04
CA ASP A 160 -7.00 11.05 11.83
C ASP A 160 -6.92 12.12 12.94
N PRO A 161 -5.90 12.06 13.83
CA PRO A 161 -5.69 13.06 14.87
C PRO A 161 -5.30 14.44 14.32
N GLN A 162 -4.88 14.53 13.05
CA GLN A 162 -4.47 15.76 12.38
C GLN A 162 -5.54 16.32 11.42
N TYR A 163 -6.70 15.67 11.30
CA TYR A 163 -7.78 16.16 10.44
C TYR A 163 -8.15 17.59 10.82
N THR A 164 -8.08 18.49 9.84
CA THR A 164 -8.31 19.93 10.05
C THR A 164 -9.32 20.44 9.03
N PRO A 165 -10.56 20.75 9.45
CA PRO A 165 -11.59 21.29 8.56
C PRO A 165 -11.13 22.54 7.81
N GLY A 166 -11.53 22.66 6.55
CA GLY A 166 -11.17 23.77 5.67
C GLY A 166 -9.79 23.68 5.01
N LEU A 167 -8.99 22.66 5.32
CA LEU A 167 -7.81 22.34 4.52
C LEU A 167 -8.18 21.64 3.21
N GLN A 168 -7.24 21.57 2.29
CA GLN A 168 -7.42 20.94 0.98
C GLN A 168 -7.80 19.45 1.11
N ALA A 169 -8.92 19.05 0.49
CA ALA A 169 -9.45 17.69 0.57
C ALA A 169 -8.89 16.75 -0.51
N ARG A 170 -8.54 17.28 -1.68
CA ARG A 170 -7.88 16.58 -2.78
C ARG A 170 -6.51 17.18 -3.00
N CYS A 171 -5.47 16.38 -2.82
CA CYS A 171 -4.06 16.78 -2.84
C CYS A 171 -3.22 15.69 -3.54
N ASP A 172 -1.94 15.97 -3.80
CA ASP A 172 -0.99 15.02 -4.42
C ASP A 172 -0.23 14.17 -3.39
N GLU A 173 -0.81 14.01 -2.19
CA GLU A 173 -0.28 13.16 -1.12
C GLU A 173 -1.23 11.96 -0.88
N PRO A 174 -0.75 10.85 -0.27
CA PRO A 174 -1.58 9.66 -0.03
C PRO A 174 -2.80 9.90 0.87
N LEU A 175 -2.76 10.94 1.71
CA LEU A 175 -3.85 11.32 2.61
C LEU A 175 -3.90 12.84 2.76
N CYS A 176 -5.09 13.42 2.58
CA CYS A 176 -5.31 14.87 2.59
C CYS A 176 -6.04 15.34 3.87
N CYS A 177 -6.64 16.54 3.83
CA CYS A 177 -7.39 17.13 4.95
C CYS A 177 -6.59 17.42 6.23
N ARG A 178 -5.26 17.39 6.17
CA ARG A 178 -4.38 17.54 7.32
C ARG A 178 -3.20 18.46 7.03
N PRO A 179 -2.59 19.08 8.06
CA PRO A 179 -1.35 19.82 7.89
C PRO A 179 -0.24 18.95 7.28
N PRO A 180 0.67 19.53 6.49
CA PRO A 180 0.86 20.98 6.27
C PRO A 180 0.08 21.54 5.08
N LEU A 181 -0.94 20.84 4.58
CA LEU A 181 -1.68 21.28 3.39
C LEU A 181 -2.29 22.67 3.56
N PRO A 182 -2.38 23.45 2.47
CA PRO A 182 -2.97 24.78 2.52
C PRO A 182 -4.49 24.72 2.73
N LYS A 183 -5.08 25.89 2.98
CA LYS A 183 -6.54 26.04 2.96
C LYS A 183 -7.10 25.64 1.60
N GLY A 184 -8.23 24.93 1.64
CA GLY A 184 -8.95 24.52 0.45
C GLY A 184 -9.65 25.67 -0.27
N THR A 185 -10.05 25.42 -1.51
CA THR A 185 -10.97 26.30 -2.26
C THR A 185 -12.42 25.91 -1.97
N PRO A 186 -13.44 26.72 -2.34
CA PRO A 186 -14.84 26.37 -2.10
C PRO A 186 -15.25 24.96 -2.56
N ASP A 187 -14.67 24.46 -3.66
CA ASP A 187 -14.95 23.13 -4.22
C ASP A 187 -13.94 22.04 -3.79
N ASN A 188 -12.97 22.38 -2.96
CA ASN A 188 -11.90 21.48 -2.52
C ASN A 188 -11.47 21.81 -1.07
N SER A 189 -12.43 21.75 -0.14
CA SER A 189 -12.19 22.00 1.29
C SER A 189 -12.78 20.88 2.14
N ALA A 190 -11.99 20.40 3.09
CA ALA A 190 -12.36 19.40 4.08
C ALA A 190 -13.57 19.88 4.91
N GLY A 191 -14.60 19.04 5.01
CA GLY A 191 -15.79 19.32 5.82
C GLY A 191 -15.50 19.26 7.32
N ALA A 192 -16.43 19.75 8.15
CA ALA A 192 -16.27 19.65 9.60
C ALA A 192 -16.31 18.19 10.09
N TRP A 193 -17.13 17.35 9.47
CA TRP A 193 -17.39 15.97 9.88
C TRP A 193 -16.66 14.91 9.04
N GLY A 194 -15.77 15.31 8.13
CA GLY A 194 -15.10 14.42 7.20
C GLY A 194 -15.20 14.87 5.75
N ASP A 195 -14.42 14.21 4.89
CA ASP A 195 -14.46 14.31 3.42
C ASP A 195 -14.26 12.90 2.83
N ALA A 196 -14.82 12.64 1.64
CA ALA A 196 -14.74 11.32 1.01
C ALA A 196 -13.32 10.91 0.54
N HIS A 197 -12.37 11.82 0.50
CA HIS A 197 -10.98 11.56 0.09
C HIS A 197 -10.00 11.48 1.28
N CYS A 198 -10.53 11.46 2.50
CA CYS A 198 -9.76 11.58 3.73
C CYS A 198 -10.26 10.60 4.81
N ASP A 199 -9.41 10.38 5.81
CA ASP A 199 -9.78 9.79 7.08
C ASP A 199 -10.69 10.73 7.90
N ILE A 200 -11.26 10.25 9.00
CA ILE A 200 -12.30 11.01 9.74
C ILE A 200 -11.75 11.74 10.98
N PRO A 201 -12.31 12.92 11.33
CA PRO A 201 -11.96 13.62 12.56
C PRO A 201 -12.55 12.92 13.80
N LEU A 202 -11.93 13.17 14.95
CA LEU A 202 -12.38 12.62 16.24
C LEU A 202 -13.87 12.90 16.53
N GLN A 203 -14.36 14.07 16.15
CA GLN A 203 -15.77 14.44 16.38
C GLN A 203 -16.74 13.47 15.70
N THR A 204 -16.39 12.93 14.54
CA THR A 204 -17.23 11.96 13.81
C THR A 204 -17.24 10.62 14.51
N VAL A 205 -16.07 10.19 15.03
CA VAL A 205 -15.96 8.98 15.86
C VAL A 205 -16.78 9.12 17.14
N VAL A 206 -16.66 10.24 17.85
CA VAL A 206 -17.42 10.50 19.08
C VAL A 206 -18.92 10.53 18.81
N ASN A 207 -19.37 11.22 17.76
CA ASN A 207 -20.77 11.27 17.37
C ASN A 207 -21.32 9.86 17.05
N LEU A 208 -20.55 9.03 16.35
CA LEU A 208 -20.92 7.62 16.12
C LEU A 208 -21.09 6.89 17.46
N MET A 209 -20.13 7.00 18.38
CA MET A 209 -20.20 6.32 19.68
C MET A 209 -21.37 6.80 20.54
N GLU A 210 -21.65 8.11 20.54
CA GLU A 210 -22.80 8.70 21.23
C GLU A 210 -24.13 8.19 20.65
N HIS A 211 -24.23 8.11 19.33
CA HIS A 211 -25.40 7.55 18.64
C HIS A 211 -25.63 6.08 18.99
N LEU A 212 -24.57 5.27 18.96
CA LEU A 212 -24.63 3.86 19.32
C LEU A 212 -25.04 3.67 20.79
N ASN A 213 -24.52 4.49 21.70
CA ASN A 213 -24.90 4.46 23.11
C ASN A 213 -26.36 4.86 23.33
N ALA A 214 -26.89 5.80 22.53
CA ALA A 214 -28.28 6.24 22.61
C ALA A 214 -29.29 5.29 21.90
N THR A 215 -28.81 4.27 21.19
CA THR A 215 -29.68 3.34 20.45
C THR A 215 -30.52 2.51 21.43
N GLN A 216 -31.85 2.52 21.26
CA GLN A 216 -32.77 1.85 22.19
C GLN A 216 -32.54 0.34 22.26
N ASP A 217 -32.31 -0.29 21.11
CA ASP A 217 -32.03 -1.71 21.04
C ASP A 217 -30.51 -1.94 21.14
N GLN A 218 -30.05 -2.05 22.38
CA GLN A 218 -28.64 -2.28 22.72
C GLN A 218 -28.08 -3.59 22.15
N PHE A 219 -26.75 -3.66 22.12
CA PHE A 219 -26.00 -4.77 21.54
C PHE A 219 -25.50 -5.71 22.63
N ASP A 220 -25.48 -7.01 22.34
CA ASP A 220 -24.94 -8.04 23.24
C ASP A 220 -23.43 -8.21 23.06
N TRP A 221 -22.95 -7.97 21.83
CA TRP A 221 -21.56 -8.15 21.43
C TRP A 221 -21.12 -7.06 20.47
N ILE A 222 -19.82 -6.75 20.50
CA ILE A 222 -19.17 -5.86 19.55
C ILE A 222 -18.05 -6.63 18.86
N TYR A 223 -18.09 -6.67 17.54
CA TYR A 223 -16.96 -7.07 16.71
C TYR A 223 -16.26 -5.81 16.21
N LEU A 224 -14.99 -5.66 16.55
CA LEU A 224 -14.13 -4.57 16.09
C LEU A 224 -12.97 -5.18 15.31
N THR A 225 -12.93 -4.93 14.00
CA THR A 225 -12.03 -5.62 13.06
C THR A 225 -11.00 -4.71 12.37
N GLY A 226 -10.68 -3.58 12.99
CA GLY A 226 -9.72 -2.60 12.48
C GLY A 226 -9.91 -1.25 13.14
#